data_AF-A0A9W4GXP2-F1
#
_entry.id   AF-A0A9W4GXP2-F1
#
_cell.length_a   1.000
_cell.length_b   1.000
_cell.length_c   1.000
_cell.angle_alpha   90.00
_cell.angle_beta   90.00
_cell.angle_gamma   90.00
#
_symmetry.space_group_name_H-M   'P 1'
#
loop_
_entity.id
_entity.type
_entity.pdbx_description
1 polymer ?
#
loop_
_entity_poly.entity_id
_entity_poly.type
_entity_poly.pdbx_seq_one_letter_code
_entity_poly.pdbx_strand_id
1 'polypeptide(L)'
;MVLEFDRMASSLARVVVGVAIHQDRGRKTFGDISNAKVVVVERYEELLVDDLAQVAGSTAATVAEFTRNASGGWGLREMVRGFDSDPLAFAGQMGSVR
;
A
#
# COMPACT_ATOMS: atom_id res chain seq x y z
N MET A 1 -3.47 -6.58 7.98
CA MET A 1 -4.63 -6.53 7.06
C MET A 1 -4.67 -7.85 6.30
N VAL A 2 -5.86 -8.39 5.99
CA VAL A 2 -6.03 -9.61 5.19
C VAL A 2 -6.96 -9.29 4.03
N LEU A 3 -6.63 -9.74 2.83
CA LEU A 3 -7.42 -9.55 1.61
C LEU A 3 -7.88 -10.93 1.10
N GLU A 4 -9.18 -11.19 1.16
CA GLU A 4 -9.80 -12.43 0.66
C GLU A 4 -10.25 -12.22 -0.79
N PHE A 5 -9.30 -12.31 -1.72
CA PHE A 5 -9.51 -11.99 -3.13
C PHE A 5 -10.53 -12.90 -3.84
N ASP A 6 -10.68 -14.13 -3.38
CA ASP A 6 -11.65 -15.12 -3.85
C ASP A 6 -13.10 -14.72 -3.51
N ARG A 7 -13.29 -13.93 -2.44
CA ARG A 7 -14.61 -13.42 -2.01
C ARG A 7 -14.95 -12.06 -2.60
N MET A 8 -14.04 -11.46 -3.35
CA MET A 8 -14.20 -10.13 -3.90
C MET A 8 -15.14 -10.13 -5.11
N ALA A 9 -16.10 -9.20 -5.13
CA ALA A 9 -17.06 -9.04 -6.23
C ALA A 9 -16.33 -8.89 -7.58
N SER A 10 -16.90 -9.47 -8.64
CA SER A 10 -16.30 -9.46 -9.98
C SER A 10 -16.16 -8.06 -10.59
N SER A 11 -16.94 -7.09 -10.11
CA SER A 11 -16.82 -5.68 -10.49
C SER A 11 -15.57 -4.99 -9.93
N LEU A 12 -14.90 -5.58 -8.94
CA LEU A 12 -13.66 -5.06 -8.36
C LEU A 12 -12.47 -5.80 -8.98
N ALA A 13 -11.71 -5.10 -9.80
CA ALA A 13 -10.58 -5.66 -10.56
C ALA A 13 -9.21 -5.12 -10.13
N ARG A 14 -9.18 -4.21 -9.14
CA ARG A 14 -7.95 -3.58 -8.66
C ARG A 14 -8.05 -3.25 -7.18
N VAL A 15 -6.99 -3.57 -6.45
CA VAL A 15 -6.80 -3.16 -5.04
C VAL A 15 -5.44 -2.51 -4.92
N VAL A 16 -5.40 -1.31 -4.33
CA VAL A 16 -4.15 -0.64 -3.97
C VAL A 16 -4.05 -0.63 -2.46
N VAL A 17 -2.90 -1.07 -1.95
CA VAL A 17 -2.59 -1.08 -0.53
C VAL A 17 -1.57 0.02 -0.25
N GLY A 18 -1.73 0.70 0.87
CA GLY A 18 -0.83 1.74 1.32
C GLY A 18 -0.79 1.85 2.83
N VAL A 19 0.18 2.63 3.30
CA VAL A 19 0.42 2.93 4.71
C VAL A 19 0.42 4.45 4.86
N ALA A 20 -0.26 4.96 5.89
CA ALA A 20 -0.29 6.38 6.19
C ALA A 20 0.01 6.61 7.68
N ILE A 21 0.74 7.68 7.96
CA ILE A 21 1.09 8.11 9.32
C ILE A 21 0.08 9.18 9.75
N HIS A 22 -0.54 9.04 10.91
CA HIS A 22 -1.37 10.10 11.49
C HIS A 22 -0.55 11.40 11.69
N GLN A 23 -1.08 12.52 11.21
CA GLN A 23 -0.41 13.84 11.20
C GLN A 23 -1.00 14.83 12.25
N ASP A 24 -1.84 14.35 13.17
CA ASP A 24 -2.55 15.16 14.18
C ASP A 24 -1.64 15.81 15.22
N ARG A 25 -0.38 15.38 15.32
CA ARG A 25 0.63 15.89 16.25
C ARG A 25 1.81 16.57 15.56
N GLY A 26 1.58 17.12 14.37
CA GLY A 26 2.61 17.72 13.52
C GLY A 26 3.15 16.73 12.49
N ARG A 27 3.95 17.26 11.55
CA ARG A 27 4.44 16.50 10.40
C ARG A 27 5.35 15.35 10.87
N LYS A 28 5.01 14.12 10.47
CA LYS A 28 5.81 12.91 10.72
C LYS A 28 5.91 12.07 9.46
N THR A 29 7.14 11.70 9.11
CA THR A 29 7.48 10.94 7.91
C THR A 29 7.95 9.54 8.25
N PHE A 30 8.08 8.66 7.25
CA PHE A 30 8.63 7.32 7.45
C PHE A 30 10.06 7.35 8.00
N GLY A 31 10.87 8.34 7.62
CA GLY A 31 12.23 8.53 8.13
C GLY A 31 12.29 8.90 9.62
N ASP A 32 11.18 9.38 10.19
CA ASP A 32 11.07 9.67 11.63
C ASP A 32 10.67 8.42 12.45
N ILE A 33 10.39 7.28 11.80
CA ILE A 33 9.94 6.04 12.42
C ILE A 33 11.05 4.99 12.33
N SER A 34 11.57 4.55 13.48
CA SER A 34 12.57 3.49 13.52
C SER A 34 11.96 2.14 13.11
N ASN A 35 12.68 1.38 12.29
CA ASN A 35 12.30 0.05 11.82
C ASN A 35 10.94 -0.01 11.11
N ALA A 36 10.58 1.05 10.38
CA ALA A 36 9.42 1.03 9.51
C ALA A 36 9.62 -0.05 8.43
N LYS A 37 8.63 -0.94 8.27
CA LYS A 37 8.70 -2.05 7.31
C LYS A 37 7.30 -2.50 6.92
N VAL A 38 7.14 -2.90 5.66
CA VAL A 38 5.95 -3.60 5.15
C VAL A 38 6.36 -4.97 4.62
N VAL A 39 5.51 -5.96 4.89
CA VAL A 39 5.61 -7.30 4.31
C VAL A 39 4.25 -7.69 3.77
N VAL A 40 4.20 -8.12 2.51
CA VAL A 40 3.03 -8.75 1.90
C VAL A 40 3.29 -10.25 1.86
N VAL A 41 2.37 -11.02 2.42
CA VAL A 41 2.51 -12.48 2.54
C VAL A 41 1.30 -13.16 1.92
N GLU A 42 1.54 -14.20 1.12
CA GLU A 42 0.52 -15.19 0.76
C GLU A 42 0.84 -16.51 1.45
N ARG A 43 -0.04 -16.92 2.38
CA ARG A 43 0.17 -18.09 3.26
C ARG A 43 1.46 -17.96 4.07
N TYR A 44 2.56 -18.50 3.56
CA TYR A 44 3.89 -18.52 4.18
C TYR A 44 4.97 -17.89 3.28
N GLU A 45 4.59 -17.42 2.09
CA GLU A 45 5.50 -16.84 1.11
C GLU A 45 5.50 -15.32 1.26
N GLU A 46 6.67 -14.73 1.52
CA GLU A 46 6.86 -13.28 1.45
C GLU A 46 6.90 -12.86 -0.02
N LEU A 47 5.83 -12.20 -0.48
CA LEU A 47 5.71 -11.74 -1.86
C LEU A 47 6.35 -10.36 -2.09
N LEU A 48 6.36 -9.52 -1.04
CA LEU A 48 6.97 -8.19 -1.06
C LEU A 48 7.50 -7.88 0.33
N VAL A 49 8.72 -7.32 0.39
CA VAL A 49 9.31 -6.77 1.60
C VAL A 49 9.90 -5.40 1.24
N ASP A 50 9.49 -4.35 1.96
CA ASP A 50 10.00 -2.99 1.75
C ASP A 50 10.21 -2.29 3.10
N ASP A 51 11.31 -1.55 3.24
CA ASP A 51 11.70 -0.81 4.45
C ASP A 51 11.28 0.67 4.43
N LEU A 52 10.56 1.08 3.39
CA LEU A 52 10.06 2.42 3.13
C LEU A 52 11.17 3.48 3.00
N ALA A 53 12.44 3.08 2.83
CA ALA A 53 13.56 4.00 2.72
C ALA A 53 13.45 4.90 1.47
N GLN A 54 12.97 4.35 0.35
CA GLN A 54 12.73 5.10 -0.89
C GLN A 54 11.68 6.22 -0.74
N VAL A 55 10.83 6.13 0.28
CA VAL A 55 9.79 7.11 0.61
C VAL A 55 9.98 7.71 2.00
N ALA A 56 11.22 7.71 2.53
CA ALA A 56 11.52 8.17 3.88
C ALA A 56 11.00 9.59 4.18
N GLY A 57 11.02 10.49 3.20
CA GLY A 57 10.52 11.86 3.36
C GLY A 57 9.00 12.02 3.31
N SER A 58 8.25 10.94 3.04
CA SER A 58 6.80 10.96 2.81
C SER A 58 6.01 10.68 4.09
N THR A 59 4.78 11.17 4.14
CA THR A 59 3.82 10.97 5.25
C THR A 59 2.87 9.79 5.04
N ALA A 60 2.72 9.36 3.80
CA ALA A 60 2.00 8.16 3.39
C ALA A 60 2.64 7.57 2.13
N ALA A 61 2.38 6.29 1.85
CA ALA A 61 2.85 5.64 0.64
C ALA A 61 1.89 4.53 0.20
N THR A 62 1.69 4.39 -1.11
CA THR A 62 1.27 3.08 -1.65
C THR A 62 2.43 2.10 -1.52
N VAL A 63 2.14 0.80 -1.46
CA VAL A 63 3.16 -0.25 -1.33
C VAL A 63 2.94 -1.40 -2.30
N ALA A 64 1.68 -1.75 -2.56
CA ALA A 64 1.33 -2.87 -3.40
C ALA A 64 0.07 -2.59 -4.22
N GLU A 65 0.06 -3.13 -5.43
CA GLU A 65 -1.11 -3.19 -6.29
C GLU A 65 -1.44 -4.65 -6.59
N PHE A 66 -2.72 -4.99 -6.49
CA PHE A 66 -3.25 -6.25 -6.97
C PHE A 66 -4.21 -5.98 -8.11
N THR A 67 -4.05 -6.69 -9.22
CA THR A 67 -4.96 -6.61 -10.37
C THR A 67 -5.52 -7.97 -10.73
N ARG A 68 -6.81 -8.01 -11.08
CA ARG A 68 -7.47 -9.23 -11.55
C ARG A 68 -7.21 -9.40 -13.04
N ASN A 69 -6.68 -10.55 -13.43
CA ASN A 69 -6.41 -10.89 -14.81
C ASN A 69 -7.65 -11.49 -15.51
N ALA A 70 -7.52 -11.80 -16.80
CA ALA A 70 -8.62 -12.34 -17.62
C ALA A 70 -9.13 -13.71 -17.14
N SER A 71 -8.31 -14.53 -16.45
CA SER A 71 -8.73 -15.81 -15.88
C SER A 71 -9.35 -15.68 -14.47
N GLY A 72 -9.43 -14.46 -13.93
CA GLY A 72 -9.97 -14.18 -12.60
C GLY A 72 -8.95 -14.33 -11.47
N GLY A 73 -7.70 -14.69 -11.78
CA GLY A 73 -6.59 -14.71 -10.83
C GLY A 73 -6.11 -13.29 -10.50
N TRP A 74 -5.51 -13.13 -9.33
CA TRP A 74 -4.95 -11.85 -8.87
C TRP A 74 -3.43 -11.88 -8.97
N GLY A 75 -2.85 -10.84 -9.56
CA GLY A 75 -1.40 -10.64 -9.62
C GLY A 75 -0.98 -9.48 -8.72
N LEU A 76 0.15 -9.64 -8.02
CA LEU A 76 0.80 -8.59 -7.24
C LEU A 76 1.80 -7.80 -8.11
N ARG A 77 1.81 -6.49 -7.95
CA ARG A 77 2.86 -5.57 -8.43
C ARG A 77 3.32 -4.69 -7.27
N GLU A 78 4.62 -4.55 -7.11
CA GLU A 78 5.20 -3.54 -6.22
C GLU A 78 4.81 -2.14 -6.69
N MET A 79 4.34 -1.31 -5.77
CA MET A 79 3.85 0.04 -6.10
C MET A 79 4.21 1.01 -4.98
N VAL A 80 5.51 1.13 -4.68
CA VAL A 80 5.99 2.05 -3.64
C VAL A 80 6.04 3.48 -4.18
N ARG A 81 5.11 4.32 -3.72
CA ARG A 81 5.07 5.74 -4.09
C ARG A 81 4.68 6.59 -2.90
N GLY A 82 5.49 7.61 -2.62
CA GLY A 82 5.31 8.53 -1.51
C GLY A 82 4.26 9.61 -1.77
N PHE A 83 3.63 10.05 -0.68
CA PHE A 83 2.64 11.13 -0.63
C PHE A 83 2.90 12.05 0.58
N ASP A 84 2.67 13.35 0.37
CA ASP A 84 2.67 14.40 1.40
C ASP A 84 1.23 14.81 1.72
N SER A 85 0.47 13.89 2.30
CA SER A 85 -0.96 14.07 2.59
C SER A 85 -1.32 13.38 3.91
N ASP A 86 -2.29 13.93 4.64
CA ASP A 86 -2.88 13.23 5.78
C ASP A 86 -3.58 11.92 5.37
N PRO A 87 -3.92 11.02 6.31
CA PRO A 87 -4.55 9.74 5.97
C PRO A 87 -5.88 9.85 5.19
N LEU A 88 -6.68 10.90 5.42
CA LEU A 88 -7.96 11.07 4.75
C LEU A 88 -7.76 11.48 3.28
N ALA A 89 -6.91 12.48 3.05
CA ALA A 89 -6.54 12.91 1.71
C ALA A 89 -5.83 11.79 0.93
N PHE A 90 -4.94 11.05 1.60
CA PHE A 90 -4.26 9.90 1.01
C PHE A 90 -5.24 8.84 0.48
N ALA A 91 -6.25 8.46 1.28
CA ALA A 91 -7.26 7.47 0.88
C ALA A 91 -8.02 7.88 -0.40
N GLY A 92 -8.27 9.19 -0.59
CA GLY A 92 -8.90 9.72 -1.80
C GLY A 92 -7.99 9.73 -3.04
N GLN A 93 -6.67 9.71 -2.85
CA GLN A 93 -5.67 9.89 -3.93
C GLN A 93 -4.97 8.60 -4.34
N MET A 94 -4.76 7.67 -3.41
CA MET A 94 -3.88 6.51 -3.60
C MET A 94 -4.27 5.64 -4.81
N GLY A 95 -5.56 5.59 -5.16
CA GLY A 95 -6.05 4.86 -6.32
C GLY A 95 -5.82 5.54 -7.67
N SER A 96 -5.47 6.82 -7.71
CA SER A 96 -5.24 7.58 -8.96
C SER A 96 -3.87 7.31 -9.59
N VAL A 97 -2.92 6.86 -8.77
CA VAL A 97 -1.56 6.54 -9.19
C VAL A 97 -1.56 5.25 -10.00
N ARG A 98 -0.75 5.20 -11.06
CA ARG A 98 -0.50 4.03 -11.91
C ARG A 98 0.99 3.68 -11.88
#